data_AF-A0A3P6RZI2-F1
#
_entry.id   AF-A0A3P6RZI2-F1
#
_cell.length_a   1.000
_cell.length_b   1.000
_cell.length_c   1.000
_cell.angle_alpha   90.00
_cell.angle_beta   90.00
_cell.angle_gamma   90.00
#
_symmetry.space_group_name_H-M   'P 1'
#
loop_
_entity.id
_entity.type
_entity.pdbx_description
1 polymer ?
#
loop_
_entity_poly.entity_id
_entity_poly.type
_entity_poly.pdbx_seq_one_letter_code
_entity_poly.pdbx_strand_id
1 'polypeptide(L)'
;MQKRKIAKPVTKMNAFTEPGALDVNVTSDLLRFVVAGSGFDNLEMVTAWNDSYRTELQRLYDMWKGNRSVNEMFEFVFEQNGYLCNHFFHSCASGPRTFDCCEVFKPTYALLRGRCFRMAYGYNQTAPDEASKLTILLNYAGGRLAGKKNRPEVVMYLGDSHPQIGLFPRIYLQYRSWNRIRLAKKRFSMLSENSQCSTKLLDQDNEIYYSEPQI
;
A
#
# COMPACT_ATOMS: atom_id res chain seq x y z
N MET A 1 -4.59 47.54 -25.38
CA MET A 1 -5.18 46.18 -25.26
C MET A 1 -4.16 45.15 -25.72
N GLN A 2 -3.45 44.52 -24.78
CA GLN A 2 -2.36 43.58 -25.06
C GLN A 2 -2.82 42.19 -24.61
N LYS A 3 -3.05 41.27 -25.58
CA LYS A 3 -3.50 39.90 -25.31
C LYS A 3 -2.35 39.11 -24.66
N ARG A 4 -2.46 38.80 -23.37
CA ARG A 4 -1.58 37.85 -22.67
C ARG A 4 -1.76 36.47 -23.27
N LYS A 5 -0.69 35.91 -23.84
CA LYS A 5 -0.61 34.48 -24.19
C LYS A 5 -0.61 33.69 -22.88
N ILE A 6 -1.68 32.96 -22.64
CA ILE A 6 -1.77 31.97 -21.56
C ILE A 6 -0.82 30.83 -21.93
N ALA A 7 0.26 30.69 -21.16
CA ALA A 7 1.14 29.52 -21.25
C ALA A 7 0.30 28.27 -20.96
N LYS A 8 0.28 27.33 -21.91
CA LYS A 8 -0.35 26.03 -21.72
C LYS A 8 0.33 25.32 -20.54
N PRO A 9 -0.43 24.64 -19.66
CA PRO A 9 0.17 23.87 -18.59
C PRO A 9 1.05 22.78 -19.19
N VAL A 10 2.26 22.65 -18.65
CA VAL A 10 3.20 21.58 -18.96
C VAL A 10 2.49 20.26 -18.65
N THR A 11 2.15 19.53 -19.71
CA THR A 11 1.57 18.20 -19.63
C THR A 11 2.54 17.32 -18.85
N LYS A 12 2.13 16.83 -17.67
CA LYS A 12 2.89 15.82 -16.93
C LYS A 12 3.16 14.63 -17.86
N MET A 13 4.43 14.23 -17.96
CA MET A 13 4.84 12.98 -18.62
C MET A 13 4.03 11.83 -18.03
N ASN A 14 3.28 11.13 -18.88
CA ASN A 14 2.55 9.94 -18.50
C ASN A 14 3.55 8.77 -18.36
N ALA A 15 3.31 7.86 -17.41
CA ALA A 15 4.00 6.57 -17.27
C ALA A 15 3.99 5.68 -18.55
N PHE A 16 3.29 6.13 -19.60
CA PHE A 16 2.94 5.40 -20.82
C PHE A 16 3.66 5.92 -22.07
N THR A 17 4.51 6.95 -21.98
CA THR A 17 5.30 7.39 -23.14
C THR A 17 6.58 6.57 -23.23
N GLU A 18 6.63 5.74 -24.27
CA GLU A 18 7.63 4.76 -24.69
C GLU A 18 7.56 3.40 -23.98
N PRO A 19 6.59 2.59 -24.41
CA PRO A 19 6.93 1.59 -25.42
C PRO A 19 6.13 1.84 -26.69
N GLY A 20 6.80 1.89 -27.85
CA GLY A 20 6.18 2.24 -29.12
C GLY A 20 4.86 1.51 -29.35
N ALA A 21 3.77 2.28 -29.47
CA ALA A 21 2.41 1.86 -29.85
C ALA A 21 2.05 0.38 -29.54
N LEU A 22 2.24 -0.07 -28.29
CA LEU A 22 1.81 -1.41 -27.88
C LEU A 22 0.29 -1.44 -27.75
N ASP A 23 -0.31 -2.59 -28.04
CA ASP A 23 -1.73 -2.85 -27.76
C ASP A 23 -2.02 -2.65 -26.26
N VAL A 24 -3.23 -2.17 -25.95
CA VAL A 24 -3.65 -1.87 -24.57
C VAL A 24 -3.58 -3.12 -23.68
N ASN A 25 -3.84 -4.31 -24.23
CA ASN A 25 -3.76 -5.57 -23.49
C ASN A 25 -2.30 -5.95 -23.20
N VAL A 26 -1.40 -5.81 -24.18
CA VAL A 26 0.03 -6.09 -24.01
C VAL A 26 0.65 -5.12 -22.99
N THR A 27 0.25 -3.84 -23.02
CA THR A 27 0.69 -2.85 -22.02
C THR A 27 0.21 -3.23 -20.62
N SER A 28 -1.04 -3.68 -20.48
CA SER A 28 -1.58 -4.13 -19.20
C SER A 28 -0.89 -5.39 -18.69
N ASP A 29 -0.51 -6.30 -19.59
CA ASP A 29 0.20 -7.53 -19.24
C ASP A 29 1.65 -7.27 -18.86
N LEU A 30 2.32 -6.34 -19.53
CA LEU A 30 3.65 -5.87 -19.14
C LEU A 30 3.65 -5.27 -17.73
N LEU A 31 2.63 -4.47 -17.39
CA LEU A 31 2.49 -3.95 -16.03
C LEU A 31 2.22 -5.07 -15.01
N ARG A 32 1.35 -6.04 -15.32
CA ARG A 32 1.12 -7.22 -14.47
C ARG A 32 2.39 -8.04 -14.28
N PHE A 33 3.20 -8.18 -15.33
CA PHE A 33 4.47 -8.89 -15.29
C PHE A 33 5.44 -8.22 -14.32
N VAL A 34 5.56 -6.89 -14.35
CA VAL A 34 6.41 -6.14 -13.41
C VAL A 34 5.89 -6.20 -11.98
N VAL A 35 4.58 -6.11 -11.78
CA VAL A 35 3.95 -6.24 -10.45
C VAL A 35 4.21 -7.62 -9.85
N ALA A 36 4.02 -8.68 -10.62
CA ALA A 36 4.28 -10.06 -10.19
C ALA A 36 5.78 -10.30 -9.94
N GLY A 37 6.65 -9.82 -10.84
CA GLY A 37 8.10 -9.92 -10.69
C GLY A 37 8.65 -9.18 -9.47
N SER A 38 7.90 -8.21 -8.94
CA SER A 38 8.23 -7.48 -7.71
C SER A 38 7.77 -8.19 -6.42
N GLY A 39 7.18 -9.39 -6.53
CA GLY A 39 6.71 -10.17 -5.39
C GLY A 39 5.33 -9.77 -4.86
N PHE A 40 4.51 -9.07 -5.68
CA PHE A 40 3.12 -8.78 -5.35
C PHE A 40 2.19 -9.82 -5.97
N ASP A 41 1.20 -10.28 -5.20
CA ASP A 41 0.39 -11.47 -5.51
C ASP A 41 -1.05 -11.09 -5.92
N ASN A 42 -1.91 -12.09 -6.15
CA ASN A 42 -3.30 -11.98 -6.61
C ASN A 42 -3.47 -11.52 -8.06
N LEU A 43 -2.48 -11.80 -8.92
CA LEU A 43 -2.57 -11.61 -10.36
C LEU A 43 -2.86 -12.94 -11.07
N GLU A 44 -4.11 -13.41 -11.00
CA GLU A 44 -4.55 -14.70 -11.59
C GLU A 44 -4.15 -14.86 -13.07
N MET A 45 -4.04 -13.75 -13.82
CA MET A 45 -3.70 -13.81 -15.25
C MET A 45 -2.26 -14.22 -15.52
N VAL A 46 -1.36 -14.06 -14.54
CA VAL A 46 0.08 -14.36 -14.71
C VAL A 46 0.29 -15.88 -14.81
N THR A 47 -0.51 -16.69 -14.10
CA THR A 47 -0.39 -18.15 -14.14
C THR A 47 -0.86 -18.74 -15.47
N ALA A 48 -1.70 -18.03 -16.22
CA ALA A 48 -2.21 -18.46 -17.53
C ALA A 48 -1.23 -18.22 -18.69
N TRP A 49 -0.15 -17.44 -18.49
CA TRP A 49 0.83 -17.15 -19.53
C TRP A 49 1.78 -18.32 -19.77
N ASN A 50 1.92 -18.73 -21.03
CA ASN A 50 2.93 -19.70 -21.46
C ASN A 50 4.34 -19.11 -21.48
N ASP A 51 5.36 -19.97 -21.55
CA ASP A 51 6.77 -19.56 -21.46
C ASP A 51 7.21 -18.64 -22.61
N SER A 52 6.68 -18.85 -23.81
CA SER A 52 6.95 -18.00 -24.97
C SER A 52 6.47 -16.56 -24.73
N TYR A 53 5.25 -16.41 -24.22
CA TYR A 53 4.68 -15.09 -23.93
C TYR A 53 5.41 -14.42 -22.76
N ARG A 54 5.81 -15.17 -21.73
CA ARG A 54 6.65 -14.64 -20.64
C ARG A 54 7.99 -14.13 -21.14
N THR A 55 8.61 -14.84 -22.10
CA THR A 55 9.86 -14.42 -22.73
C THR A 55 9.68 -13.13 -23.53
N GLU A 56 8.55 -12.98 -24.23
CA GLU A 56 8.22 -11.73 -24.94
C GLU A 56 7.99 -10.57 -23.97
N LEU A 57 7.25 -10.78 -22.87
CA LEU A 57 7.06 -9.76 -21.83
C LEU A 57 8.39 -9.36 -21.17
N GLN A 58 9.29 -10.32 -20.92
CA GLN A 58 10.64 -10.03 -20.45
C GLN A 58 11.40 -9.14 -21.43
N ARG A 59 11.38 -9.46 -22.73
CA ARG A 59 12.02 -8.66 -23.78
C ARG A 59 11.47 -7.23 -23.82
N LEU A 60 10.14 -7.08 -23.72
CA LEU A 60 9.47 -5.79 -23.66
C LEU A 60 9.83 -5.01 -22.39
N TYR A 61 9.93 -5.70 -21.25
CA TYR A 61 10.39 -5.11 -19.99
C TYR A 61 11.82 -4.63 -20.08
N ASP A 62 12.73 -5.40 -20.65
CA ASP A 62 14.14 -5.02 -20.80
C ASP A 62 14.31 -3.81 -21.71
N MET A 63 13.54 -3.76 -22.82
CA MET A 63 13.46 -2.58 -23.67
C MET A 63 12.92 -1.36 -22.93
N TRP A 64 11.84 -1.52 -22.17
CA TRP A 64 11.23 -0.42 -21.43
C TRP A 64 12.16 0.08 -20.32
N LYS A 65 12.77 -0.84 -19.56
CA LYS A 65 13.76 -0.54 -18.53
C LYS A 65 14.94 0.24 -19.11
N GLY A 66 15.43 -0.18 -20.27
CA GLY A 66 16.62 0.40 -20.88
C GLY A 66 17.80 0.36 -19.91
N ASN A 67 18.46 1.51 -19.74
CA ASN A 67 19.65 1.63 -18.88
C ASN A 67 19.34 1.73 -17.38
N ARG A 68 18.05 1.78 -16.98
CA ARG A 68 17.66 1.85 -15.57
C ARG A 68 17.95 0.54 -14.85
N SER A 69 18.32 0.62 -13.58
CA SER A 69 18.35 -0.50 -12.64
C SER A 69 16.95 -0.98 -12.30
N VAL A 70 16.86 -2.16 -11.68
CA VAL A 70 15.58 -2.69 -11.19
C VAL A 70 14.99 -1.78 -10.11
N ASN A 71 15.83 -1.18 -9.26
CA ASN A 71 15.39 -0.26 -8.21
C ASN A 71 14.82 1.04 -8.79
N GLU A 72 15.47 1.61 -9.81
CA GLU A 72 14.94 2.81 -10.50
C GLU A 72 13.63 2.49 -11.22
N MET A 73 13.49 1.28 -11.78
CA MET A 73 12.20 0.84 -12.32
C MET A 73 11.13 0.70 -11.24
N PHE A 74 11.49 0.17 -10.08
CA PHE A 74 10.57 0.05 -8.95
C PHE A 74 10.07 1.43 -8.49
N GLU A 75 10.98 2.39 -8.30
CA GLU A 75 10.62 3.76 -7.93
C GLU A 75 9.74 4.42 -9.00
N PHE A 76 10.10 4.26 -10.27
CA PHE A 76 9.30 4.79 -11.37
C PHE A 76 7.88 4.22 -11.39
N VAL A 77 7.74 2.89 -11.29
CA VAL A 77 6.44 2.22 -11.41
C VAL A 77 5.58 2.43 -10.15
N PHE A 78 6.15 2.25 -8.96
CA PHE A 78 5.38 2.18 -7.71
C PHE A 78 5.39 3.47 -6.90
N GLU A 79 6.49 4.23 -6.89
CA GLU A 79 6.55 5.49 -6.13
C GLU A 79 5.97 6.65 -6.91
N GLN A 80 6.47 6.86 -8.13
CA GLN A 80 6.15 8.03 -8.94
C GLN A 80 4.79 7.89 -9.64
N ASN A 81 4.51 6.70 -10.16
CA ASN A 81 3.30 6.42 -10.95
C ASN A 81 2.32 5.47 -10.26
N GLY A 82 2.66 4.99 -9.06
CA GLY A 82 1.79 4.14 -8.27
C GLY A 82 0.67 4.92 -7.57
N TYR A 83 -0.09 4.20 -6.78
CA TYR A 83 -1.25 4.74 -6.10
C TYR A 83 -0.85 5.65 -4.92
N LEU A 84 -1.29 6.90 -4.95
CA LEU A 84 -0.92 7.94 -3.98
C LEU A 84 -1.87 7.98 -2.78
N CYS A 85 -1.42 8.59 -1.68
CA CYS A 85 -2.20 8.70 -0.45
C CYS A 85 -3.56 9.39 -0.65
N ASN A 86 -3.59 10.52 -1.36
CA ASN A 86 -4.81 11.26 -1.69
C ASN A 86 -5.73 10.51 -2.67
N HIS A 87 -5.19 9.54 -3.41
CA HIS A 87 -6.02 8.65 -4.22
C HIS A 87 -6.71 7.61 -3.34
N PHE A 88 -6.05 7.13 -2.27
CA PHE A 88 -6.60 6.12 -1.35
C PHE A 88 -7.58 6.68 -0.33
N PHE A 89 -7.18 7.74 0.37
CA PHE A 89 -7.97 8.32 1.45
C PHE A 89 -8.82 9.47 0.92
N HIS A 90 -10.09 9.45 1.27
CA HIS A 90 -11.00 10.57 1.03
C HIS A 90 -10.89 11.59 2.17
N SER A 91 -11.00 11.13 3.42
CA SER A 91 -10.97 12.00 4.60
C SER A 91 -10.67 11.23 5.88
N CYS A 92 -10.03 11.90 6.84
CA CYS A 92 -9.70 11.36 8.16
C CYS A 92 -10.21 12.28 9.27
N ALA A 93 -10.65 11.66 10.36
CA ALA A 93 -11.10 12.38 11.55
C ALA A 93 -10.75 11.63 12.83
N SER A 94 -10.51 12.37 13.90
CA SER A 94 -10.42 11.86 15.28
C SER A 94 -11.48 12.57 16.12
N GLY A 95 -12.51 11.82 16.52
CA GLY A 95 -13.70 12.40 17.14
C GLY A 95 -14.28 13.53 16.26
N PRO A 96 -14.41 14.78 16.76
CA PRO A 96 -14.95 15.90 15.99
C PRO A 96 -13.92 16.59 15.07
N ARG A 97 -12.63 16.27 15.18
CA ARG A 97 -11.56 16.98 14.44
C ARG A 97 -11.22 16.25 13.16
N THR A 98 -11.28 16.94 12.03
CA THR A 98 -10.74 16.46 10.74
C THR A 98 -9.26 16.83 10.60
N PHE A 99 -8.52 16.01 9.87
CA PHE A 99 -7.09 16.25 9.60
C PHE A 99 -6.68 15.65 8.25
N ASP A 100 -5.51 16.05 7.74
CA ASP A 100 -4.97 15.48 6.51
C ASP A 100 -4.50 14.04 6.74
N CYS A 101 -5.15 13.09 6.06
CA CYS A 101 -4.77 11.69 6.09
C CYS A 101 -3.29 11.49 5.74
N CYS A 102 -2.73 12.27 4.82
CA CYS A 102 -1.38 12.07 4.30
C CYS A 102 -0.28 12.64 5.21
N GLU A 103 -0.66 13.46 6.20
CA GLU A 103 0.24 13.83 7.29
C GLU A 103 0.45 12.67 8.26
N VAL A 104 -0.60 11.90 8.53
CA VAL A 104 -0.59 10.79 9.48
C VAL A 104 -0.23 9.45 8.82
N PHE A 105 -0.71 9.16 7.63
CA PHE A 105 -0.50 7.89 6.95
C PHE A 105 0.61 7.99 5.92
N LYS A 106 1.72 7.26 6.14
CA LYS A 106 2.90 7.26 5.28
C LYS A 106 2.95 6.01 4.40
N PRO A 107 3.42 6.14 3.14
CA PRO A 107 3.54 5.01 2.23
C PRO A 107 4.56 4.00 2.79
N THR A 108 4.25 2.72 2.63
CA THR A 108 5.10 1.59 3.03
C THR A 108 4.74 0.38 2.17
N TYR A 109 5.62 -0.61 2.09
CA TYR A 109 5.34 -1.83 1.33
C TYR A 109 5.06 -3.01 2.25
N ALA A 110 3.97 -3.70 1.95
CA ALA A 110 3.69 -5.00 2.53
C ALA A 110 3.96 -6.07 1.48
N LEU A 111 4.67 -7.13 1.88
CA LEU A 111 4.89 -8.30 1.04
C LEU A 111 3.56 -8.83 0.50
N LEU A 112 3.54 -9.26 -0.76
CA LEU A 112 2.37 -9.78 -1.48
C LEU A 112 1.24 -8.77 -1.76
N ARG A 113 1.21 -7.58 -1.14
CA ARG A 113 0.14 -6.57 -1.30
C ARG A 113 0.57 -5.28 -2.00
N GLY A 114 1.86 -4.99 -2.03
CA GLY A 114 2.37 -3.78 -2.65
C GLY A 114 2.31 -2.58 -1.71
N ARG A 115 2.03 -1.41 -2.29
CA ARG A 115 2.03 -0.14 -1.57
C ARG A 115 0.82 -0.06 -0.65
N CYS A 116 1.08 0.13 0.63
CA CYS A 116 0.12 0.34 1.71
C CYS A 116 0.41 1.68 2.41
N PHE A 117 -0.49 2.08 3.30
CA PHE A 117 -0.33 3.30 4.08
C PHE A 117 -0.37 2.98 5.57
N ARG A 118 0.74 3.26 6.26
CA ARG A 118 0.91 3.00 7.68
C ARG A 118 0.77 4.28 8.48
N MET A 119 0.06 4.19 9.59
CA MET A 119 -0.05 5.29 10.54
C MET A 119 1.33 5.65 11.11
N ALA A 120 1.65 6.94 11.11
CA ALA A 120 2.93 7.46 11.58
C ALA A 120 3.12 7.16 13.06
N TYR A 121 4.37 6.94 13.43
CA TYR A 121 4.76 6.74 14.82
C TYR A 121 4.38 7.98 15.65
N GLY A 122 3.81 7.75 16.84
CA GLY A 122 3.41 8.81 17.76
C GLY A 122 1.97 9.33 17.61
N TYR A 123 1.18 8.81 16.66
CA TYR A 123 -0.26 9.07 16.65
C TYR A 123 -0.93 8.30 17.79
N ASN A 124 -1.35 9.02 18.83
CA ASN A 124 -1.99 8.46 20.02
C ASN A 124 -3.43 8.95 20.16
N GLN A 125 -4.32 8.05 20.57
CA GLN A 125 -5.66 8.44 20.99
C GLN A 125 -5.59 9.29 22.27
N THR A 126 -6.24 10.44 22.26
CA THR A 126 -6.20 11.41 23.36
C THR A 126 -7.38 11.27 24.32
N ALA A 127 -8.41 10.49 23.97
CA ALA A 127 -9.59 10.26 24.80
C ALA A 127 -10.14 8.83 24.62
N PRO A 128 -10.75 8.24 25.65
CA PRO A 128 -11.31 6.90 25.55
C PRO A 128 -12.52 6.84 24.60
N ASP A 129 -12.75 5.64 24.06
CA ASP A 129 -13.97 5.24 23.36
C ASP A 129 -14.29 6.11 22.12
N GLU A 130 -15.55 6.50 21.94
CA GLU A 130 -16.02 7.21 20.75
C GLU A 130 -15.47 8.65 20.65
N ALA A 131 -15.00 9.24 21.75
CA ALA A 131 -14.62 10.65 21.83
C ALA A 131 -13.35 10.99 21.03
N SER A 132 -12.43 10.04 20.84
CA SER A 132 -11.26 10.23 19.97
C SER A 132 -11.10 9.13 18.92
N LYS A 133 -12.19 8.44 18.57
CA LYS A 133 -12.16 7.37 17.57
C LYS A 133 -11.59 7.88 16.26
N LEU A 134 -10.75 7.05 15.65
CA LEU A 134 -10.23 7.29 14.32
C LEU A 134 -11.27 6.85 13.29
N THR A 135 -11.73 7.80 12.48
CA THR A 135 -12.64 7.55 11.36
C THR A 135 -11.90 7.81 10.07
N ILE A 136 -11.90 6.81 9.19
CA ILE A 136 -11.24 6.86 7.89
C ILE A 136 -12.28 6.59 6.82
N LEU A 137 -12.42 7.52 5.88
CA LEU A 137 -13.20 7.30 4.67
C LEU A 137 -12.23 7.04 3.51
N LEU A 138 -12.42 5.91 2.84
CA LEU A 138 -11.60 5.50 1.71
C LEU A 138 -12.29 5.87 0.40
N ASN A 139 -11.49 6.27 -0.59
CA ASN A 139 -11.94 6.38 -1.97
C ASN A 139 -12.15 4.99 -2.59
N TYR A 140 -12.77 4.97 -3.78
CA TYR A 140 -12.89 3.77 -4.59
C TYR A 140 -11.49 3.23 -4.96
N ALA A 141 -11.10 2.11 -4.36
CA ALA A 141 -9.81 1.44 -4.59
C ALA A 141 -9.90 0.36 -5.68
N GLY A 142 -10.44 0.68 -6.86
CA GLY A 142 -10.45 -0.26 -7.99
C GLY A 142 -9.19 -0.12 -8.85
N GLY A 143 -8.52 -1.24 -9.12
CA GLY A 143 -7.39 -1.31 -10.04
C GLY A 143 -7.81 -1.69 -11.46
N ARG A 144 -7.21 -1.06 -12.48
CA ARG A 144 -7.37 -1.46 -13.89
C ARG A 144 -6.62 -2.76 -14.23
N LEU A 145 -5.69 -3.17 -13.37
CA LEU A 145 -4.84 -4.34 -13.56
C LEU A 145 -5.51 -5.64 -13.09
N ALA A 146 -6.47 -5.57 -12.18
CA ALA A 146 -7.22 -6.72 -11.70
C ALA A 146 -8.21 -7.21 -12.78
N GLY A 147 -8.30 -8.51 -13.00
CA GLY A 147 -9.25 -9.09 -13.96
C GLY A 147 -10.71 -8.75 -13.60
N LYS A 148 -11.62 -8.82 -14.57
CA LYS A 148 -13.06 -8.46 -14.42
C LYS A 148 -13.79 -9.16 -13.26
N LYS A 149 -13.24 -10.24 -12.70
CA LYS A 149 -13.83 -11.03 -11.61
C LYS A 149 -13.35 -10.64 -10.20
N ASN A 150 -12.30 -9.83 -10.07
CA ASN A 150 -11.73 -9.51 -8.77
C ASN A 150 -12.43 -8.30 -8.15
N ARG A 151 -13.15 -8.53 -7.06
CA ARG A 151 -13.67 -7.45 -6.23
C ARG A 151 -12.49 -6.78 -5.51
N PRO A 152 -12.47 -5.44 -5.39
CA PRO A 152 -11.44 -4.77 -4.62
C PRO A 152 -11.55 -5.19 -3.16
N GLU A 153 -10.47 -5.73 -2.61
CA GLU A 153 -10.35 -6.08 -1.20
C GLU A 153 -9.47 -5.04 -0.51
N VAL A 154 -9.93 -4.52 0.62
CA VAL A 154 -9.11 -3.66 1.48
C VAL A 154 -8.74 -4.47 2.72
N VAL A 155 -7.44 -4.51 3.00
CA VAL A 155 -6.90 -5.25 4.14
C VAL A 155 -6.23 -4.27 5.09
N MET A 156 -6.51 -4.43 6.38
CA MET A 156 -5.83 -3.74 7.46
C MET A 156 -4.89 -4.72 8.16
N TYR A 157 -3.65 -4.29 8.38
CA TYR A 157 -2.67 -5.02 9.18
C TYR A 157 -2.55 -4.35 10.55
N LEU A 158 -2.55 -5.14 11.61
CA LEU A 158 -2.19 -4.66 12.94
C LEU A 158 -0.74 -5.07 13.20
N GLY A 159 0.10 -4.08 13.49
CA GLY A 159 1.51 -4.29 13.78
C GLY A 159 1.97 -3.36 14.90
N ASP A 160 3.18 -3.59 15.38
CA ASP A 160 3.86 -2.77 16.36
C ASP A 160 4.62 -1.61 15.67
N SER A 161 5.65 -1.07 16.33
CA SER A 161 6.53 -0.02 15.78
C SER A 161 7.61 -0.55 14.83
N HIS A 162 7.73 -1.87 14.63
CA HIS A 162 8.76 -2.46 13.79
C HIS A 162 8.60 -2.04 12.32
N PRO A 163 9.65 -1.66 11.58
CA PRO A 163 9.53 -1.11 10.23
C PRO A 163 8.90 -2.09 9.23
N GLN A 164 9.13 -3.39 9.40
CA GLN A 164 8.55 -4.42 8.54
C GLN A 164 7.10 -4.73 8.95
N ILE A 165 6.20 -4.84 7.98
CA ILE A 165 4.81 -5.21 8.22
C ILE A 165 4.70 -6.74 8.16
N GLY A 166 4.34 -7.34 9.30
CA GLY A 166 4.02 -8.77 9.35
C GLY A 166 2.79 -9.10 8.49
N LEU A 167 2.76 -10.30 7.92
CA LEU A 167 1.62 -10.80 7.13
C LEU A 167 0.35 -11.03 7.98
N PHE A 168 0.50 -11.08 9.29
CA PHE A 168 -0.56 -11.33 10.27
C PHE A 168 -0.35 -10.50 11.55
N PRO A 169 -1.44 -10.16 12.27
CA PRO A 169 -2.84 -10.43 11.90
C PRO A 169 -3.33 -9.47 10.79
N ARG A 170 -4.12 -10.01 9.87
CA ARG A 170 -4.73 -9.26 8.75
C ARG A 170 -6.25 -9.29 8.89
N ILE A 171 -6.88 -8.13 8.72
CA ILE A 171 -8.33 -7.95 8.84
C ILE A 171 -8.85 -7.47 7.49
N TYR A 172 -9.76 -8.23 6.90
CA TYR A 172 -10.43 -7.82 5.66
C TYR A 172 -11.56 -6.86 5.99
N LEU A 173 -11.55 -5.71 5.33
CA LEU A 173 -12.61 -4.72 5.47
C LEU A 173 -13.67 -4.97 4.39
N GLN A 174 -14.94 -4.95 4.80
CA GLN A 174 -16.05 -5.06 3.87
C GLN A 174 -16.11 -3.81 3.00
N TYR A 175 -16.05 -4.03 1.69
CA TYR A 175 -16.06 -2.96 0.70
C TYR A 175 -17.43 -2.24 0.63
N ARG A 176 -17.41 -0.90 0.53
CA ARG A 176 -18.60 -0.02 0.53
C ARG A 176 -19.52 -0.21 1.75
N SER A 177 -18.94 -0.63 2.86
CA SER A 177 -19.65 -0.82 4.12
C SER A 177 -18.92 -0.12 5.26
N TRP A 178 -19.63 0.11 6.35
CA TRP A 178 -19.04 0.62 7.59
C TRP A 178 -18.34 -0.52 8.32
N ASN A 179 -17.04 -0.37 8.52
CA ASN A 179 -16.23 -1.31 9.29
C ASN A 179 -15.93 -0.66 10.64
N ARG A 180 -16.49 -1.21 11.73
CA ARG A 180 -16.21 -0.76 13.10
C ARG A 180 -15.31 -1.78 13.77
N ILE A 181 -14.12 -1.35 14.18
CA ILE A 181 -13.12 -2.22 14.79
C ILE A 181 -12.75 -1.63 16.14
N ARG A 182 -12.92 -2.41 17.20
CA ARG A 182 -12.46 -2.07 18.54
C ARG A 182 -11.16 -2.82 18.81
N LEU A 183 -10.11 -2.08 19.16
CA LEU A 183 -8.82 -2.66 19.49
C LEU A 183 -8.63 -2.61 21.00
N ALA A 184 -8.23 -3.74 21.58
CA ALA A 184 -7.79 -3.82 22.97
C ALA A 184 -6.28 -4.07 23.01
N LYS A 185 -5.54 -3.21 23.71
CA LYS A 185 -4.09 -3.38 23.92
C LYS A 185 -3.87 -4.27 25.13
N LYS A 186 -3.29 -5.45 24.92
CA LYS A 186 -2.81 -6.33 26.00
C LYS A 186 -1.30 -6.16 26.17
N ARG A 187 -0.84 -6.17 27.41
CA ARG A 187 0.57 -6.05 27.77
C ARG A 187 1.00 -7.30 28.52
N PHE A 188 2.04 -7.97 28.04
CA PHE A 188 2.69 -9.08 28.73
C PHE A 188 4.09 -8.66 29.18
N SER A 189 4.35 -8.69 30.48
CA SER A 189 5.69 -8.43 31.02
C SER A 189 6.43 -9.74 31.20
N MET A 190 7.57 -9.91 30.51
CA MET A 190 8.42 -11.09 30.67
C MET A 190 9.36 -10.92 31.87
N LEU A 191 9.70 -12.03 32.54
CA LEU A 191 10.67 -12.03 33.64
C LEU A 191 12.10 -11.90 33.07
N SER A 192 12.87 -10.95 33.60
CA SER A 192 14.20 -10.57 33.10
C SER A 192 15.29 -11.65 33.24
N GLU A 193 15.05 -12.68 34.07
CA GLU A 193 16.05 -13.70 34.43
C GLU A 193 15.89 -15.02 33.68
N ASN A 194 14.89 -15.13 32.80
CA ASN A 194 14.67 -16.35 32.04
C ASN A 194 15.60 -16.41 30.82
N SER A 195 16.50 -17.39 30.77
CA SER A 195 17.43 -17.62 29.66
C SER A 195 16.76 -17.92 28.31
N GLN A 196 15.45 -18.19 28.32
CA GLN A 196 14.63 -18.41 27.12
C GLN A 196 14.06 -17.11 26.51
N CYS A 197 14.23 -15.96 27.18
CA CYS A 197 13.74 -14.66 26.71
C CYS A 197 14.88 -13.82 26.13
N SER A 198 14.68 -13.23 24.95
CA SER A 198 15.61 -12.26 24.36
C SER A 198 15.47 -10.91 25.07
N THR A 199 16.60 -10.28 25.38
CA THR A 199 16.67 -8.92 25.96
C THR A 199 17.21 -7.89 24.95
N LYS A 200 17.23 -8.19 23.65
CA LYS A 200 17.79 -7.29 22.61
C LYS A 200 16.95 -6.03 22.45
N LEU A 201 17.58 -4.88 22.19
CA LEU A 201 16.95 -3.55 22.07
C LEU A 201 15.79 -3.45 21.06
N LEU A 202 15.78 -4.27 20.00
CA LEU A 202 14.67 -4.37 19.04
C LEU A 202 13.48 -5.20 19.57
N ASP A 203 13.70 -5.94 20.65
CA ASP A 203 12.75 -6.68 21.47
C ASP A 203 12.55 -6.00 22.86
N GLN A 204 13.19 -4.85 23.13
CA GLN A 204 13.15 -4.13 24.43
C GLN A 204 12.07 -3.05 24.47
N ASP A 205 10.84 -3.46 24.23
CA ASP A 205 9.97 -3.27 25.36
C ASP A 205 9.89 -4.66 25.99
N ASN A 206 10.23 -4.83 27.27
CA ASN A 206 9.92 -6.07 28.03
C ASN A 206 8.40 -6.33 28.13
N GLU A 207 7.64 -5.80 27.17
CA GLU A 207 6.24 -5.54 27.08
C GLU A 207 5.85 -5.90 25.64
N ILE A 208 5.44 -7.14 25.43
CA ILE A 208 4.83 -7.49 24.15
C ILE A 208 3.44 -6.87 24.16
N TYR A 209 3.22 -5.98 23.20
CA TYR A 209 1.93 -5.36 22.98
C TYR A 209 1.20 -6.07 21.84
N TYR A 210 0.15 -6.79 22.17
CA TYR A 210 -0.73 -7.38 21.18
C TYR A 210 -2.05 -6.62 21.15
N SER A 211 -2.47 -6.24 19.94
CA SER A 211 -3.77 -5.62 19.70
C SER A 211 -4.72 -6.69 19.19
N GLU A 212 -5.74 -7.00 19.98
CA GLU A 212 -6.80 -7.92 19.56
C GLU A 212 -8.00 -7.13 19.03
N PRO A 213 -8.51 -7.44 17.83
CA PRO A 213 -9.82 -6.97 17.42
C PRO A 213 -10.89 -7.63 18.30
N GLN A 214 -11.68 -6.82 18.99
CA GLN A 214 -12.92 -7.28 19.61
C GLN A 214 -14.01 -7.16 18.54
N ILE A 215 -14.41 -8.30 17.99
CA ILE A 215 -15.50 -8.45 17.01
C ILE A 215 -16.82 -8.58 17.76
#